data_AF-A0A7C3LJA1-F1
#
_entry.id   AF-A0A7C3LJA1-F1
#
_cell.length_a   1.000
_cell.length_b   1.000
_cell.length_c   1.000
_cell.angle_alpha   90.00
_cell.angle_beta   90.00
_cell.angle_gamma   90.00
#
_symmetry.space_group_name_H-M   'P 1'
#
loop_
_entity.id
_entity.type
_entity.pdbx_description
1 polymer ?
#
loop_
_entity_poly.entity_id
_entity_poly.type
_entity_poly.pdbx_seq_one_letter_code
_entity_poly.pdbx_strand_id
1 'polypeptide(L)'
;MKARVMALLFVGVAALYGCAATPEPAPEAAPAEAPAATTEQPAAPETAPAPAETAPAQTTGDQFQGKALDDPNSPLYKKVFYFPFDSAEIAAADRDVLAAHAKFLAANPKV
;
A
#
# COMPACT_ATOMS: atom_id res chain seq x y z
N MET A 1 14.66 9.89 -43.61
CA MET A 1 13.96 8.97 -42.68
C MET A 1 14.72 8.82 -41.36
N LYS A 2 16.02 8.52 -41.38
CA LYS A 2 16.89 8.42 -40.18
C LYS A 2 16.88 9.67 -39.29
N ALA A 3 16.93 10.87 -39.87
CA ALA A 3 16.86 12.13 -39.13
C ALA A 3 15.48 12.42 -38.49
N ARG A 4 14.38 11.89 -39.05
CA ARG A 4 13.03 12.03 -38.49
C ARG A 4 12.79 11.02 -37.35
N VAL A 5 13.34 9.82 -37.47
CA VAL A 5 13.34 8.80 -36.41
C VAL A 5 14.18 9.27 -35.23
N MET A 6 15.34 9.91 -35.48
CA MET A 6 16.18 10.41 -34.39
C MET A 6 15.58 11.65 -33.69
N ALA A 7 14.86 12.51 -34.42
CA ALA A 7 14.14 13.65 -33.84
C ALA A 7 12.96 13.21 -32.94
N LEU A 8 12.23 12.16 -33.33
CA LEU A 8 11.16 11.59 -32.49
C LEU A 8 11.69 10.90 -31.23
N LEU A 9 12.89 10.32 -31.30
CA LEU A 9 13.55 9.66 -30.16
C LEU A 9 14.06 10.68 -29.12
N PHE A 10 14.51 11.86 -29.55
CA PHE A 10 14.96 12.92 -28.65
C PHE A 10 13.82 13.61 -27.88
N VAL A 11 12.64 13.76 -28.50
CA VAL A 11 11.46 14.37 -27.84
C VAL A 11 10.87 13.44 -26.77
N GLY A 12 10.94 12.13 -26.94
CA GLY A 12 10.44 11.15 -25.97
C GLY A 12 11.25 11.07 -24.67
N VAL A 13 12.57 11.31 -24.72
CA VAL A 13 13.45 11.24 -23.54
C VAL A 13 13.31 12.47 -22.63
N ALA A 14 12.92 13.63 -23.19
CA ALA A 14 12.75 14.87 -22.42
C ALA A 14 11.46 14.89 -21.56
N ALA A 15 10.48 14.04 -21.86
CA ALA A 15 9.19 14.01 -21.16
C ALA A 15 9.23 13.28 -19.80
N LEU A 16 10.35 12.66 -19.43
CA LEU A 16 10.46 11.82 -18.22
C LEU A 16 11.10 12.53 -17.01
N TYR A 17 11.39 13.83 -17.10
CA TYR A 17 12.02 14.63 -16.02
C TYR A 17 11.04 15.54 -15.25
N GLY A 18 9.74 15.26 -15.31
CA GLY A 18 8.67 16.15 -14.84
C GLY A 18 8.02 15.83 -13.48
N CYS A 19 8.67 15.10 -12.57
CA CYS A 19 8.15 14.90 -11.20
C CYS A 19 9.19 15.28 -10.13
N ALA A 20 9.67 16.53 -10.16
CA ALA A 20 10.25 17.17 -8.98
C ALA A 20 9.14 17.97 -8.28
N ALA A 21 8.59 17.42 -7.19
CA ALA A 21 7.66 18.13 -6.34
C ALA A 21 8.34 19.37 -5.74
N THR A 22 7.74 20.54 -5.95
CA THR A 22 8.15 21.82 -5.38
C THR A 22 8.16 21.74 -3.85
N PRO A 23 9.29 22.01 -3.15
CA PRO A 23 9.24 22.32 -1.74
C PRO A 23 8.64 23.72 -1.58
N GLU A 24 7.45 23.77 -0.98
CA GLU A 24 6.84 25.01 -0.52
C GLU A 24 7.79 25.67 0.50
N PRO A 25 8.10 26.98 0.39
CA PRO A 25 9.00 27.64 1.32
C PRO A 25 8.41 27.59 2.73
N ALA A 26 9.15 27.00 3.66
CA ALA A 26 8.83 27.02 5.07
C ALA A 26 8.68 28.48 5.53
N PRO A 27 7.56 28.88 6.15
CA PRO A 27 7.48 30.19 6.76
C PRO A 27 8.52 30.27 7.87
N GLU A 28 9.46 31.18 7.68
CA GLU A 28 10.48 31.57 8.63
C GLU A 28 9.83 31.94 9.96
N ALA A 29 10.38 31.37 11.03
CA ALA A 29 9.92 31.55 12.39
C ALA A 29 10.03 33.03 12.82
N ALA A 30 8.88 33.65 13.10
CA ALA A 30 8.84 34.85 13.93
C ALA A 30 8.65 34.43 15.40
N PRO A 31 9.41 35.01 16.34
CA PRO A 31 9.43 34.59 17.73
C PRO A 31 8.17 35.11 18.44
N ALA A 32 7.43 34.23 19.09
CA ALA A 32 6.36 34.60 20.00
C ALA A 32 6.71 34.11 21.40
N GLU A 33 6.90 35.07 22.29
CA GLU A 33 7.05 34.91 23.73
C GLU A 33 5.94 34.03 24.31
N ALA A 34 6.32 33.09 25.17
CA ALA A 34 5.45 32.56 26.22
C ALA A 34 5.33 33.65 27.31
N PRO A 35 4.19 33.82 28.01
CA PRO A 35 3.53 32.68 28.66
C PRO A 35 1.99 32.74 28.74
N ALA A 36 1.38 31.56 28.88
CA ALA A 36 0.49 31.19 30.00
C ALA A 36 -0.66 30.27 29.58
N ALA A 37 -1.01 29.43 30.55
CA ALA A 37 -2.25 28.68 30.71
C ALA A 37 -2.45 27.44 29.83
N THR A 38 -2.05 26.31 30.42
CA THR A 38 -2.74 25.02 30.31
C THR A 38 -4.25 25.22 30.22
N THR A 39 -4.80 24.86 29.08
CA THR A 39 -6.16 24.32 29.00
C THR A 39 -5.98 22.93 28.42
N GLU A 40 -6.24 21.89 29.22
CA GLU A 40 -6.45 20.54 28.70
C GLU A 40 -7.63 20.61 27.73
N GLN A 41 -7.31 20.75 26.44
CA GLN A 41 -8.25 20.47 25.38
C GLN A 41 -8.39 18.94 25.34
N PRO A 42 -9.61 18.39 25.48
CA PRO A 42 -9.83 16.98 25.22
C PRO A 42 -9.27 16.70 23.83
N ALA A 43 -8.32 15.76 23.73
CA ALA A 43 -7.87 15.25 22.46
C ALA A 43 -9.13 14.88 21.66
N ALA A 44 -9.35 15.57 20.55
CA ALA A 44 -10.40 15.20 19.61
C ALA A 44 -10.20 13.71 19.28
N PRO A 45 -11.28 12.91 19.15
CA PRO A 45 -11.14 11.53 18.78
C PRO A 45 -10.39 11.49 17.45
N GLU A 46 -9.15 11.01 17.48
CA GLU A 46 -8.40 10.71 16.27
C GLU A 46 -9.29 9.78 15.47
N THR A 47 -9.75 10.27 14.31
CA THR A 47 -10.56 9.48 13.41
C THR A 47 -9.67 8.32 12.99
N ALA A 48 -9.95 7.13 13.51
CA ALA A 48 -9.24 5.94 13.14
C ALA A 48 -9.22 5.85 11.60
N PRO A 49 -8.05 5.60 10.97
CA PRO A 49 -8.00 5.45 9.53
C PRO A 49 -9.03 4.40 9.11
N ALA A 50 -9.77 4.71 8.04
CA ALA A 50 -10.72 3.75 7.48
C ALA A 50 -9.99 2.42 7.22
N PRO A 51 -10.59 1.28 7.59
CA PRO A 51 -9.98 -0.02 7.32
C PRO A 51 -9.71 -0.13 5.81
N ALA A 52 -8.57 -0.74 5.46
CA ALA A 52 -8.22 -0.97 4.07
C ALA A 52 -9.36 -1.73 3.37
N GLU A 53 -9.95 -1.12 2.35
CA GLU A 53 -11.01 -1.75 1.56
C GLU A 53 -10.41 -2.79 0.61
N THR A 54 -10.82 -4.04 0.75
CA THR A 54 -10.46 -5.12 -0.19
C THR A 54 -11.51 -5.23 -1.28
N ALA A 55 -11.11 -5.13 -2.55
CA ALA A 55 -12.00 -5.40 -3.68
C ALA A 55 -12.18 -6.92 -3.89
N PRO A 56 -13.41 -7.42 -4.12
CA PRO A 56 -13.63 -8.82 -4.43
C PRO A 56 -13.00 -9.18 -5.78
N ALA A 57 -12.39 -10.37 -5.85
CA ALA A 57 -11.85 -10.90 -7.10
C ALA A 57 -12.97 -11.08 -8.14
N GLN A 58 -12.73 -10.60 -9.37
CA GLN A 58 -13.68 -10.70 -10.48
C GLN A 58 -13.68 -12.14 -11.01
N THR A 59 -14.57 -13.00 -10.50
CA THR A 59 -14.71 -14.38 -11.03
C THR A 59 -15.49 -14.35 -12.34
N THR A 60 -14.79 -14.35 -13.47
CA THR A 60 -15.42 -14.47 -14.79
C THR A 60 -15.72 -15.95 -15.07
N GLY A 61 -16.99 -16.35 -14.92
CA GLY A 61 -17.54 -17.58 -15.50
C GLY A 61 -17.16 -18.92 -14.86
N ASP A 62 -15.98 -19.03 -14.22
CA ASP A 62 -15.54 -20.24 -13.53
C ASP A 62 -15.86 -20.16 -12.03
N GLN A 63 -16.41 -21.25 -11.48
CA GLN A 63 -16.64 -21.35 -10.03
C GLN A 63 -15.31 -21.26 -9.29
N PHE A 64 -15.19 -20.32 -8.35
CA PHE A 64 -14.01 -20.15 -7.50
C PHE A 64 -13.63 -21.47 -6.82
N GLN A 65 -12.42 -21.97 -7.07
CA GLN A 65 -11.93 -23.25 -6.56
C GLN A 65 -11.24 -23.12 -5.18
N GLY A 66 -11.61 -22.11 -4.39
CA GLY A 66 -10.93 -21.80 -3.13
C GLY A 66 -11.39 -22.59 -1.91
N LYS A 67 -12.04 -23.77 -2.05
CA LYS A 67 -12.44 -24.60 -0.90
C LYS A 67 -11.27 -24.96 0.03
N ALA A 68 -10.05 -24.97 -0.50
CA ALA A 68 -8.83 -25.19 0.29
C ALA A 68 -8.53 -24.06 1.29
N LEU A 69 -9.10 -22.85 1.10
CA LEU A 69 -8.96 -21.69 1.99
C LEU A 69 -9.95 -21.73 3.17
N ASP A 70 -10.83 -22.73 3.21
CA ASP A 70 -11.90 -22.85 4.21
C ASP A 70 -11.64 -23.94 5.26
N ASP A 71 -10.56 -24.73 5.12
CA ASP A 71 -10.16 -25.73 6.11
C ASP A 71 -9.47 -25.07 7.32
N PRO A 72 -10.08 -25.07 8.53
CA PRO A 72 -9.51 -24.42 9.70
C PRO A 72 -8.20 -25.05 10.21
N ASN A 73 -7.86 -26.27 9.79
CA ASN A 73 -6.60 -26.92 10.15
C ASN A 73 -5.46 -26.59 9.18
N SER A 74 -5.76 -25.85 8.10
CA SER A 74 -4.80 -25.46 7.08
C SER A 74 -4.20 -24.08 7.39
N PRO A 75 -2.90 -23.84 7.12
CA PRO A 75 -2.34 -22.50 7.16
C PRO A 75 -3.02 -21.52 6.18
N LEU A 76 -3.68 -22.04 5.13
CA LEU A 76 -4.44 -21.22 4.17
C LEU A 76 -5.70 -20.57 4.76
N TYR A 77 -6.13 -21.00 5.94
CA TYR A 77 -7.31 -20.43 6.61
C TYR A 77 -7.07 -18.98 7.06
N LYS A 78 -5.82 -18.65 7.44
CA LYS A 78 -5.43 -17.28 7.83
C LYS A 78 -5.26 -16.42 6.59
N LYS A 79 -6.25 -15.56 6.33
CA LYS A 79 -6.33 -14.67 5.16
C LYS A 79 -6.10 -13.18 5.47
N VAL A 80 -6.02 -12.82 6.75
CA VAL A 80 -5.85 -11.44 7.21
C VAL A 80 -4.54 -11.33 7.99
N PHE A 81 -3.71 -10.37 7.60
CA PHE A 81 -2.41 -10.09 8.18
C PHE A 81 -2.39 -8.64 8.66
N TYR A 82 -1.96 -8.43 9.89
CA TYR A 82 -1.93 -7.10 10.52
C TYR A 82 -0.50 -6.57 10.50
N PHE A 83 -0.41 -5.25 10.37
CA PHE A 83 0.85 -4.53 10.40
C PHE A 83 0.85 -3.55 11.57
N PRO A 84 2.03 -3.21 12.13
CA PRO A 84 2.17 -2.09 13.05
C PRO A 84 1.73 -0.78 12.37
N PHE A 85 1.41 0.23 13.19
CA PHE A 85 1.17 1.57 12.69
C PHE A 85 2.37 2.06 11.87
N ASP A 86 2.09 2.66 10.72
CA ASP A 86 3.09 3.19 9.78
C ASP A 86 4.17 2.15 9.37
N SER A 87 3.78 0.88 9.21
CA SER A 87 4.69 -0.19 8.79
C SER A 87 4.09 -1.06 7.68
N ALA A 88 4.96 -1.46 6.75
CA ALA A 88 4.68 -2.47 5.72
C ALA A 88 5.52 -3.75 5.91
N GLU A 89 6.20 -3.89 7.06
CA GLU A 89 7.05 -5.04 7.33
C GLU A 89 6.23 -6.30 7.65
N ILE A 90 6.54 -7.40 6.96
CA ILE A 90 5.94 -8.71 7.24
C ILE A 90 6.56 -9.27 8.53
N ALA A 91 5.72 -9.46 9.55
CA ALA A 91 6.09 -10.09 10.79
C ALA A 91 6.69 -11.49 10.57
N ALA A 92 7.75 -11.83 11.31
CA ALA A 92 8.43 -13.12 11.16
C ALA A 92 7.49 -14.33 11.32
N ALA A 93 6.52 -14.25 12.23
CA ALA A 93 5.52 -15.29 12.47
C ALA A 93 4.57 -15.53 11.28
N ASP A 94 4.45 -14.57 10.36
CA ASP A 94 3.52 -14.64 9.23
C ASP A 94 4.17 -15.12 7.94
N ARG A 95 5.51 -15.19 7.89
CA ARG A 95 6.27 -15.55 6.69
C ARG A 95 5.97 -16.97 6.22
N ASP A 96 5.86 -17.93 7.13
CA ASP A 96 5.57 -19.33 6.77
C ASP A 96 4.14 -19.49 6.21
N VAL A 97 3.18 -18.75 6.77
CA VAL A 97 1.80 -18.74 6.28
C VAL A 97 1.72 -18.11 4.89
N LEU A 98 2.42 -17.01 4.65
CA LEU A 98 2.51 -16.38 3.33
C LEU A 98 3.21 -17.28 2.31
N ALA A 99 4.27 -17.99 2.70
CA ALA A 99 4.93 -18.97 1.85
C ALA A 99 3.98 -20.12 1.45
N ALA A 100 3.13 -20.58 2.38
CA ALA A 100 2.10 -21.58 2.08
C ALA A 100 1.08 -21.06 1.04
N HIS A 101 0.63 -19.82 1.18
CA HIS A 101 -0.24 -19.18 0.19
C HIS A 101 0.44 -19.04 -1.17
N ALA A 102 1.69 -18.58 -1.20
CA ALA A 102 2.45 -18.44 -2.45
C ALA A 102 2.58 -19.78 -3.18
N LYS A 103 2.88 -20.87 -2.44
CA LYS A 103 2.93 -22.22 -3.00
C LYS A 103 1.57 -22.67 -3.53
N PHE A 104 0.49 -22.40 -2.79
CA PHE A 104 -0.86 -22.75 -3.20
C PHE A 104 -1.25 -22.04 -4.51
N LEU A 105 -1.07 -20.72 -4.59
CA LEU A 105 -1.39 -19.94 -5.78
C LEU A 105 -0.55 -20.35 -6.99
N ALA A 106 0.75 -20.63 -6.79
CA ALA A 106 1.62 -21.11 -7.86
C ALA A 106 1.15 -22.47 -8.43
N ALA A 107 0.62 -23.35 -7.59
CA ALA A 107 0.08 -24.65 -8.00
C ALA A 107 -1.35 -24.57 -8.57
N ASN A 108 -2.07 -23.48 -8.31
CA ASN A 108 -3.46 -23.31 -8.68
C ASN A 108 -3.65 -21.96 -9.41
N PRO A 109 -3.17 -21.80 -10.66
CA PRO A 109 -3.21 -20.52 -11.38
C PRO A 109 -4.62 -20.03 -11.77
N LYS A 110 -5.66 -20.79 -11.40
CA LYS A 110 -7.07 -20.52 -11.74
C LYS A 110 -7.95 -20.28 -10.49
N VAL A 111 -7.38 -20.29 -9.28
CA VAL A 111 -8.09 -19.77 -8.10
C VAL A 111 -8.09 -18.25 -8.07
#